data_AF-A0A372DVP7-F1
#
_entry.id   AF-A0A372DVP7-F1
#
_cell.length_a   1.000
_cell.length_b   1.000
_cell.length_c   1.000
_cell.angle_alpha   90.00
_cell.angle_beta   90.00
_cell.angle_gamma   90.00
#
_symmetry.space_group_name_H-M   'P 1'
#
loop_
_entity.id
_entity.type
_entity.pdbx_description
1 polymer ?
#
loop_
_entity_poly.entity_id
_entity_poly.type
_entity_poly.pdbx_seq_one_letter_code
_entity_poly.pdbx_strand_id
1 'polypeptide(L)'
;MTPREQWTPAQQRADKRAEEAARAKGYGFYEQLLALLQAGDLAGAVRAINPFSSGHYHSEAMQAVATAQVQAGELLAAVATAQRVRYADTKGELIGAVVRVLLQRGDVAEAQWLAATVTGFRYVDVAKRIAEAQYQAGHGEAARRTLQQAQEYAQGFDVGDMKNGYFRSYYLSDIVKAQLHLDDVAGATYTAQLIDRPEHKSPALRKIEEYTANAADTARKATDPA
;
A
#
# COMPACT_ATOMS: atom_id res chain seq x y z
N MET A 1 29.93 8.95 -26.53
CA MET A 1 30.39 9.18 -25.15
C MET A 1 31.25 7.99 -24.74
N THR A 2 32.43 8.22 -24.15
CA THR A 2 33.30 7.14 -23.66
C THR A 2 32.64 6.46 -22.46
N PRO A 3 32.48 5.12 -22.43
CA PRO A 3 31.96 4.39 -21.27
C PRO A 3 32.72 4.73 -19.99
N ARG A 4 32.02 4.80 -18.84
CA ARG A 4 32.61 5.17 -17.52
C ARG A 4 33.81 4.31 -17.12
N GLU A 5 33.83 3.07 -17.61
CA GLU A 5 34.89 2.09 -17.40
C GLU A 5 36.21 2.45 -18.10
N GLN A 6 36.16 3.30 -19.13
CA GLN A 6 37.33 3.75 -19.91
C GLN A 6 37.82 5.14 -19.47
N TRP A 7 37.30 5.66 -18.36
CA TRP A 7 37.69 6.98 -17.85
C TRP A 7 39.05 6.94 -17.15
N THR A 8 39.82 8.00 -17.34
CA THR A 8 41.06 8.23 -16.58
C THR A 8 40.77 8.38 -15.07
N PRO A 9 41.76 8.13 -14.19
CA PRO A 9 41.59 8.36 -12.75
C PRO A 9 41.14 9.79 -12.40
N ALA A 10 41.54 10.79 -13.19
CA ALA A 10 41.11 12.18 -13.00
C ALA A 10 39.62 12.38 -13.32
N GLN A 11 39.12 11.77 -14.40
CA GLN A 11 37.70 11.81 -14.77
C GLN A 11 36.82 11.08 -13.75
N GLN A 12 37.25 9.91 -13.26
CA GLN A 12 36.54 9.19 -12.20
C GLN A 12 36.44 10.00 -10.90
N ARG A 13 37.53 10.66 -10.48
CA ARG A 13 37.53 11.56 -9.30
C ARG A 13 36.63 12.78 -9.49
N ALA A 14 36.55 13.32 -10.70
CA ALA A 14 35.68 14.46 -10.99
C ALA A 14 34.20 14.07 -10.93
N ASP A 15 33.82 12.93 -11.51
CA ASP A 15 32.45 12.38 -11.46
C ASP A 15 32.03 12.07 -10.02
N LYS A 16 32.90 11.43 -9.23
CA LYS A 16 32.62 11.17 -7.82
C LYS A 16 32.36 12.45 -7.01
N ARG A 17 33.19 13.50 -7.19
CA ARG A 17 32.97 14.79 -6.52
C ARG A 17 31.67 15.47 -6.96
N ALA A 18 31.31 15.34 -8.24
CA ALA A 18 30.05 15.87 -8.75
C ALA A 18 28.84 15.13 -8.15
N GLU A 19 28.92 13.80 -8.00
CA GLU A 19 27.90 12.98 -7.34
C GLU A 19 27.77 13.34 -5.85
N GLU A 20 28.88 13.48 -5.13
CA GLU A 20 28.90 13.90 -3.73
C GLU A 20 28.32 15.31 -3.54
N ALA A 21 28.67 16.26 -4.41
CA ALA A 21 28.12 17.62 -4.37
C ALA A 21 26.62 17.63 -4.67
N ALA A 22 26.16 16.83 -5.64
CA ALA A 22 24.74 16.67 -5.94
C ALA A 22 23.98 16.05 -4.76
N ARG A 23 24.58 15.07 -4.08
CA ARG A 23 24.01 14.45 -2.88
C ARG A 23 23.93 15.42 -1.71
N ALA A 24 25.00 16.18 -1.43
CA ALA A 24 25.02 17.19 -0.37
C ALA A 24 23.99 18.30 -0.61
N LYS A 25 23.88 18.77 -1.86
CA LYS A 25 22.85 19.73 -2.25
C LYS A 25 21.44 19.16 -2.06
N GLY A 26 21.23 17.90 -2.47
CA GLY A 26 19.96 17.21 -2.27
C GLY A 26 19.57 17.08 -0.79
N TYR A 27 20.55 16.80 0.07
CA TYR A 27 20.35 16.73 1.52
C TYR A 27 19.99 18.09 2.12
N GLY A 28 20.72 19.16 1.80
CA GLY A 28 20.42 20.49 2.34
C GLY A 28 19.02 21.01 1.97
N PHE A 29 18.55 20.73 0.76
CA PHE A 29 17.17 21.03 0.38
C PHE A 29 16.15 20.17 1.11
N TYR A 30 16.46 18.90 1.39
CA TYR A 30 15.60 18.03 2.18
C TYR A 30 15.47 18.54 3.62
N GLU A 31 16.57 18.97 4.24
CA GLU A 31 16.52 19.60 5.58
C GLU A 31 15.66 20.87 5.58
N GLN A 32 15.81 21.73 4.58
CA GLN A 32 14.97 22.92 4.43
C GLN A 32 13.48 22.55 4.30
N LEU A 33 13.17 21.52 3.51
CA LEU A 33 11.81 21.02 3.36
C LEU A 33 11.26 20.50 4.70
N LEU A 34 12.05 19.74 5.47
CA LEU A 34 11.63 19.27 6.78
C LEU A 34 11.35 20.43 7.74
N ALA A 35 12.18 21.47 7.72
CA ALA A 35 11.95 22.68 8.52
C ALA A 35 10.63 23.39 8.13
N LEU A 36 10.32 23.48 6.84
CA LEU A 36 9.05 24.04 6.35
C LEU A 36 7.86 23.22 6.83
N LEU A 37 7.95 21.89 6.77
CA LEU A 37 6.90 20.99 7.26
C LEU A 37 6.72 21.11 8.79
N GLN A 38 7.81 21.20 9.55
CA GLN A 38 7.76 21.44 11.00
C GLN A 38 7.12 22.77 11.36
N ALA A 39 7.35 23.80 10.54
CA ALA A 39 6.73 25.12 10.70
C ALA A 39 5.27 25.16 10.21
N GLY A 40 4.75 24.08 9.61
CA GLY A 40 3.42 24.04 9.01
C GLY A 40 3.29 24.79 7.67
N ASP A 41 4.40 25.24 7.07
CA ASP A 41 4.38 25.87 5.75
C ASP A 41 4.33 24.81 4.64
N LEU A 42 3.16 24.19 4.49
CA LEU A 42 2.94 23.14 3.51
C LEU A 42 3.07 23.65 2.08
N ALA A 43 2.61 24.88 1.82
CA ALA A 43 2.77 25.52 0.51
C ALA A 43 4.24 25.76 0.17
N GLY A 44 5.05 26.20 1.15
CA GLY A 44 6.49 26.31 1.04
C GLY A 44 7.15 24.97 0.78
N ALA A 45 6.77 23.93 1.54
CA ALA A 45 7.29 22.58 1.35
C ALA A 45 7.00 22.05 -0.06
N VAL A 46 5.77 22.21 -0.58
CA VAL A 46 5.42 21.83 -1.97
C VAL A 46 6.30 22.56 -3.00
N ARG A 47 6.49 23.88 -2.84
CA ARG A 47 7.38 24.65 -3.72
C ARG A 47 8.82 24.15 -3.65
N ALA A 48 9.29 23.78 -2.47
CA ALA A 48 10.65 23.29 -2.24
C ALA A 48 10.94 21.94 -2.92
N ILE A 49 9.92 21.15 -3.29
CA ILE A 49 10.15 19.89 -4.04
C ILE A 49 10.38 20.11 -5.54
N ASN A 50 9.83 21.18 -6.12
CA ASN A 50 9.89 21.41 -7.57
C ASN A 50 11.29 21.56 -8.20
N PRO A 51 12.31 22.13 -7.53
CA PRO A 51 13.66 22.26 -8.10
C PRO A 51 14.40 20.92 -8.31
N PHE A 52 13.88 19.82 -7.76
CA PHE A 52 14.52 18.51 -7.85
C PHE A 52 14.03 17.75 -9.09
N SER A 53 14.94 17.41 -9.99
CA SER A 53 14.63 16.58 -11.16
C SER A 53 14.71 15.08 -10.88
N SER A 54 15.51 14.63 -9.90
CA SER A 54 15.67 13.22 -9.52
C SER A 54 16.65 13.03 -8.35
N GLY A 55 16.54 11.91 -7.62
CA GLY A 55 17.48 11.51 -6.56
C GLY A 55 16.80 10.80 -5.38
N HIS A 56 17.59 10.23 -4.48
CA HIS A 56 17.10 9.55 -3.26
C HIS A 56 16.23 10.50 -2.42
N TYR A 57 16.77 11.69 -2.08
CA TYR A 57 16.06 12.71 -1.30
C TYR A 57 14.83 13.30 -1.99
N HIS A 58 14.73 13.21 -3.33
CA HIS A 58 13.53 13.67 -4.03
C HIS A 58 12.32 12.79 -3.73
N SER A 59 12.51 11.47 -3.66
CA SER A 59 11.42 10.54 -3.34
C SER A 59 11.00 10.68 -1.88
N GLU A 60 11.97 10.84 -0.96
CA GLU A 60 11.69 11.09 0.46
C GLU A 60 10.98 12.43 0.68
N ALA A 61 11.41 13.49 -0.01
CA ALA A 61 10.75 14.80 0.02
C ALA A 61 9.28 14.73 -0.44
N MET A 62 9.02 14.07 -1.59
CA MET A 62 7.65 13.86 -2.08
C MET A 62 6.81 13.08 -1.08
N GLN A 63 7.37 12.04 -0.47
CA GLN A 63 6.67 11.24 0.53
C GLN A 63 6.34 12.07 1.78
N ALA A 64 7.28 12.85 2.29
CA ALA A 64 7.07 13.71 3.45
C ALA A 64 5.97 14.75 3.21
N VAL A 65 5.98 15.42 2.05
CA VAL A 65 4.95 16.41 1.70
C VAL A 65 3.59 15.75 1.47
N ALA A 66 3.52 14.66 0.71
CA ALA A 66 2.26 13.95 0.50
C ALA A 66 1.65 13.48 1.84
N THR A 67 2.49 13.01 2.76
CA THR A 67 2.06 12.60 4.11
C THR A 67 1.52 13.78 4.91
N ALA A 68 2.20 14.93 4.88
CA ALA A 68 1.74 16.15 5.53
C ALA A 68 0.43 16.67 4.90
N GLN A 69 0.27 16.58 3.58
CA GLN A 69 -0.98 16.90 2.87
C GLN A 69 -2.13 16.00 3.32
N VAL A 70 -1.90 14.69 3.48
CA VAL A 70 -2.91 13.77 4.05
C VAL A 70 -3.31 14.18 5.46
N GLN A 71 -2.33 14.48 6.31
CA GLN A 71 -2.57 14.91 7.70
C GLN A 71 -3.33 16.25 7.79
N ALA A 72 -3.05 17.16 6.86
CA ALA A 72 -3.76 18.44 6.73
C ALA A 72 -5.14 18.32 6.05
N GLY A 73 -5.48 17.13 5.51
CA GLY A 73 -6.74 16.91 4.79
C GLY A 73 -6.75 17.43 3.35
N GLU A 74 -5.60 17.83 2.80
CA GLU A 74 -5.42 18.28 1.40
C GLU A 74 -5.35 17.07 0.44
N LEU A 75 -6.39 16.23 0.43
CA LEU A 75 -6.35 14.90 -0.21
C LEU A 75 -6.04 14.96 -1.72
N LEU A 76 -6.63 15.89 -2.46
CA LEU A 76 -6.34 16.06 -3.90
C LEU A 76 -4.88 16.46 -4.14
N ALA A 77 -4.33 17.33 -3.29
CA ALA A 77 -2.94 17.75 -3.38
C ALA A 77 -2.00 16.58 -3.02
N ALA A 78 -2.35 15.78 -2.00
CA ALA A 78 -1.63 14.56 -1.65
C ALA A 78 -1.59 13.55 -2.80
N VAL A 79 -2.71 13.35 -3.49
CA VAL A 79 -2.78 12.48 -4.68
C VAL A 79 -1.88 13.00 -5.79
N ALA A 80 -1.93 14.30 -6.09
CA ALA A 80 -1.07 14.92 -7.10
C ALA A 80 0.42 14.77 -6.77
N THR A 81 0.80 14.96 -5.50
CA THR A 81 2.19 14.74 -5.04
C THR A 81 2.58 13.26 -5.14
N ALA A 82 1.72 12.34 -4.69
CA ALA A 82 1.98 10.90 -4.76
C ALA A 82 2.14 10.38 -6.20
N GLN A 83 1.40 10.94 -7.16
CA GLN A 83 1.53 10.57 -8.58
C GLN A 83 2.90 10.92 -9.18
N ARG A 84 3.63 11.86 -8.57
CA ARG A 84 5.00 12.25 -8.98
C ARG A 84 6.08 11.32 -8.40
N VAL A 85 5.72 10.43 -7.47
CA VAL A 85 6.66 9.48 -6.88
C VAL A 85 7.00 8.38 -7.89
N ARG A 86 8.30 8.17 -8.10
CA ARG A 86 8.83 7.20 -9.07
C ARG A 86 8.54 5.74 -8.70
N TYR A 87 8.64 5.40 -7.41
CA TYR A 87 8.52 4.03 -6.95
C TYR A 87 7.07 3.66 -6.69
N ALA A 88 6.57 2.63 -7.38
CA ALA A 88 5.19 2.17 -7.28
C ALA A 88 4.80 1.79 -5.85
N ASP A 89 5.70 1.14 -5.10
CA ASP A 89 5.46 0.72 -3.71
C ASP A 89 5.18 1.94 -2.79
N THR A 90 6.00 2.99 -2.92
CA THR A 90 5.86 4.25 -2.16
C THR A 90 4.62 5.03 -2.60
N LYS A 91 4.37 5.11 -3.92
CA LYS A 91 3.14 5.72 -4.45
C LYS A 91 1.91 5.02 -3.89
N GLY A 92 1.87 3.69 -3.93
CA GLY A 92 0.75 2.89 -3.43
C GLY A 92 0.51 3.07 -1.93
N GLU A 93 1.58 3.22 -1.14
CA GLU A 93 1.49 3.53 0.29
C GLU A 93 0.84 4.90 0.55
N LEU A 94 1.26 5.94 -0.17
CA LEU A 94 0.70 7.29 -0.05
C LEU A 94 -0.77 7.35 -0.49
N ILE A 95 -1.10 6.72 -1.63
CA ILE A 95 -2.49 6.63 -2.07
C ILE A 95 -3.32 5.82 -1.06
N GLY A 96 -2.77 4.75 -0.48
CA GLY A 96 -3.44 4.00 0.59
C GLY A 96 -3.70 4.82 1.86
N ALA A 97 -2.84 5.80 2.18
CA ALA A 97 -3.08 6.74 3.26
C ALA A 97 -4.23 7.71 2.94
N VAL A 98 -4.30 8.23 1.71
CA VAL A 98 -5.45 9.04 1.25
C VAL A 98 -6.75 8.23 1.32
N VAL A 99 -6.74 7.01 0.78
CA VAL A 99 -7.89 6.09 0.83
C VAL A 99 -8.36 5.88 2.26
N ARG A 100 -7.44 5.69 3.23
CA ARG A 100 -7.81 5.53 4.63
C ARG A 100 -8.58 6.74 5.17
N VAL A 101 -8.17 7.96 4.84
CA VAL A 101 -8.87 9.18 5.28
C VAL A 101 -10.24 9.29 4.61
N LEU A 102 -10.34 8.97 3.32
CA LEU A 102 -11.63 8.93 2.61
C LEU A 102 -12.60 7.93 3.26
N LEU A 103 -12.13 6.72 3.57
CA LEU A 103 -12.96 5.71 4.24
C LEU A 103 -13.42 6.16 5.63
N GLN A 104 -12.58 6.86 6.40
CA GLN A 104 -12.96 7.44 7.69
C GLN A 104 -14.05 8.52 7.57
N ARG A 105 -14.14 9.19 6.42
CA ARG A 105 -15.18 10.19 6.10
C ARG A 105 -16.44 9.56 5.49
N GLY A 106 -16.41 8.27 5.17
CA GLY A 106 -17.49 7.57 4.46
C GLY A 106 -17.44 7.70 2.94
N ASP A 107 -16.38 8.28 2.37
CA ASP A 107 -16.21 8.53 0.94
C ASP A 107 -15.75 7.27 0.18
N VAL A 108 -16.53 6.18 0.28
CA VAL A 108 -16.16 4.84 -0.24
C VAL A 108 -15.98 4.84 -1.75
N ALA A 109 -16.79 5.58 -2.50
CA ALA A 109 -16.70 5.62 -3.97
C ALA A 109 -15.38 6.25 -4.44
N GLU A 110 -14.95 7.34 -3.81
CA GLU A 110 -13.68 8.00 -4.14
C GLU A 110 -12.49 7.15 -3.71
N ALA A 111 -12.59 6.49 -2.55
CA ALA A 111 -11.60 5.51 -2.09
C ALA A 111 -11.41 4.37 -3.11
N GLN A 112 -12.51 3.82 -3.66
CA GLN A 112 -12.46 2.80 -4.70
C GLN A 112 -11.79 3.29 -5.98
N TRP A 113 -12.16 4.49 -6.44
CA TRP A 113 -11.57 5.06 -7.64
C TRP A 113 -10.05 5.26 -7.49
N LEU A 114 -9.60 5.78 -6.34
CA LEU A 114 -8.17 5.92 -6.07
C LEU A 114 -7.45 4.57 -5.95
N ALA A 115 -8.07 3.58 -5.32
CA ALA A 115 -7.49 2.24 -5.18
C ALA A 115 -7.17 1.59 -6.52
N ALA A 116 -7.98 1.84 -7.56
CA ALA A 116 -7.72 1.34 -8.91
C ALA A 116 -6.42 1.88 -9.54
N THR A 117 -5.81 2.91 -8.97
CA THR A 117 -4.52 3.47 -9.41
C THR A 117 -3.31 2.85 -8.70
N VAL A 118 -3.55 2.01 -7.69
CA VAL A 118 -2.53 1.32 -6.91
C VAL A 118 -2.19 -0.01 -7.57
N THR A 119 -0.91 -0.36 -7.58
CA THR A 119 -0.42 -1.58 -8.21
C THR A 119 0.35 -2.46 -7.24
N GLY A 120 0.55 -3.73 -7.62
CA GLY A 120 1.29 -4.69 -6.82
C GLY A 120 0.58 -4.97 -5.49
N PHE A 121 1.34 -5.42 -4.50
CA PHE A 121 0.76 -5.81 -3.22
C PHE A 121 0.01 -4.70 -2.47
N ARG A 122 0.40 -3.44 -2.68
CA ARG A 122 -0.27 -2.29 -2.07
C ARG A 122 -1.75 -2.23 -2.46
N TYR A 123 -2.13 -2.73 -3.65
CA TYR A 123 -3.53 -2.80 -4.06
C TYR A 123 -4.33 -3.72 -3.13
N VAL A 124 -3.78 -4.89 -2.79
CA VAL A 124 -4.45 -5.87 -1.91
C VAL A 124 -4.70 -5.26 -0.53
N ASP A 125 -3.70 -4.59 0.05
CA ASP A 125 -3.83 -3.92 1.34
C ASP A 125 -4.93 -2.84 1.35
N VAL A 126 -5.02 -2.07 0.27
CA VAL A 126 -6.02 -1.01 0.10
C VAL A 126 -7.41 -1.59 -0.11
N ALA A 127 -7.55 -2.60 -0.98
CA ALA A 127 -8.81 -3.26 -1.28
C ALA A 127 -9.42 -3.91 -0.02
N LYS A 128 -8.61 -4.54 0.83
CA LYS A 128 -9.08 -5.09 2.12
C LYS A 128 -9.70 -4.01 3.03
N ARG A 129 -9.09 -2.83 3.11
CA ARG A 129 -9.62 -1.72 3.92
C ARG A 129 -10.95 -1.19 3.37
N ILE A 130 -11.07 -1.12 2.04
CA ILE A 130 -12.30 -0.75 1.37
C ILE A 130 -13.39 -1.78 1.66
N ALA A 131 -13.07 -3.08 1.54
CA ALA A 131 -14.01 -4.15 1.84
C ALA A 131 -14.51 -4.07 3.29
N GLU A 132 -13.62 -3.83 4.25
CA GLU A 132 -14.01 -3.61 5.64
C GLU A 132 -14.97 -2.44 5.79
N ALA A 133 -14.64 -1.28 5.22
CA ALA A 133 -15.51 -0.10 5.30
C ALA A 133 -16.88 -0.34 4.64
N GLN A 134 -16.91 -1.06 3.51
CA GLN A 134 -18.16 -1.45 2.85
C GLN A 134 -19.00 -2.35 3.74
N TYR A 135 -18.39 -3.34 4.40
CA TYR A 135 -19.11 -4.25 5.29
C TYR A 135 -19.67 -3.52 6.51
N GLN A 136 -18.87 -2.65 7.14
CA GLN A 136 -19.31 -1.80 8.25
C GLN A 136 -20.45 -0.85 7.85
N ALA A 137 -20.51 -0.43 6.59
CA ALA A 137 -21.62 0.34 6.03
C ALA A 137 -22.85 -0.51 5.64
N GLY A 138 -22.85 -1.82 5.91
CA GLY A 138 -23.93 -2.73 5.56
C GLY A 138 -23.93 -3.22 4.11
N HIS A 139 -22.87 -2.92 3.34
CA HIS A 139 -22.72 -3.30 1.94
C HIS A 139 -21.93 -4.62 1.79
N GLY A 140 -22.36 -5.68 2.46
CA GLY A 140 -21.63 -6.96 2.52
C GLY A 140 -21.34 -7.60 1.15
N GLU A 141 -22.28 -7.52 0.21
CA GLU A 141 -22.07 -7.99 -1.17
C GLU A 141 -20.97 -7.20 -1.90
N ALA A 142 -20.92 -5.88 -1.69
CA ALA A 142 -19.86 -5.05 -2.26
C ALA A 142 -18.49 -5.39 -1.64
N ALA A 143 -18.46 -5.59 -0.32
CA ALA A 143 -17.27 -5.98 0.42
C ALA A 143 -16.69 -7.32 -0.09
N ARG A 144 -17.55 -8.33 -0.27
CA ARG A 144 -17.17 -9.62 -0.84
C ARG A 144 -16.59 -9.49 -2.25
N ARG A 145 -17.24 -8.70 -3.13
CA ARG A 145 -16.72 -8.43 -4.49
C ARG A 145 -15.35 -7.75 -4.46
N THR A 146 -15.15 -6.78 -3.57
CA THR A 146 -13.86 -6.10 -3.41
C THR A 146 -12.75 -7.08 -2.99
N LEU A 147 -13.04 -8.00 -2.05
CA LEU A 147 -12.07 -9.05 -1.67
C LEU A 147 -11.83 -10.07 -2.79
N GLN A 148 -12.86 -10.42 -3.56
CA GLN A 148 -12.70 -11.28 -4.73
C GLN A 148 -11.77 -10.63 -5.77
N GLN A 149 -11.95 -9.34 -6.07
CA GLN A 149 -11.06 -8.61 -6.98
C GLN A 149 -9.61 -8.56 -6.45
N ALA A 150 -9.43 -8.37 -5.14
CA ALA A 150 -8.10 -8.42 -4.51
C ALA A 150 -7.47 -9.82 -4.62
N GLN A 151 -8.27 -10.88 -4.48
CA GLN A 151 -7.85 -12.26 -4.62
C GLN A 151 -7.44 -12.59 -6.06
N GLU A 152 -8.21 -12.18 -7.05
CA GLU A 152 -7.89 -12.37 -8.48
C GLU A 152 -6.61 -11.61 -8.85
N TYR A 153 -6.45 -10.38 -8.32
CA TYR A 153 -5.24 -9.60 -8.51
C TYR A 153 -4.01 -10.27 -7.90
N ALA A 154 -4.12 -10.77 -6.65
CA ALA A 154 -3.04 -11.47 -5.97
C ALA A 154 -2.68 -12.81 -6.63
N GLN A 155 -3.65 -13.51 -7.24
CA GLN A 155 -3.39 -14.71 -8.01
C GLN A 155 -2.45 -14.44 -9.19
N GLY A 156 -2.55 -13.27 -9.82
CA GLY A 156 -1.73 -12.86 -10.97
C GLY A 156 -0.30 -12.48 -10.62
N PHE A 157 0.10 -12.49 -9.35
CA PHE A 157 1.48 -12.22 -8.95
C PHE A 157 2.41 -13.35 -9.42
N ASP A 158 3.42 -12.97 -10.21
CA ASP A 158 4.42 -13.92 -10.72
C ASP A 158 5.22 -14.53 -9.56
N VAL A 159 5.24 -15.86 -9.50
CA VAL A 159 5.95 -16.66 -8.50
C VAL A 159 7.48 -16.43 -8.59
N GLY A 160 7.99 -15.95 -9.72
CA GLY A 160 9.41 -15.63 -9.97
C GLY A 160 9.86 -14.24 -9.53
N ASP A 161 8.95 -13.32 -9.20
CA ASP A 161 9.31 -12.00 -8.68
C ASP A 161 9.58 -12.09 -7.18
N MET A 162 10.83 -11.89 -6.74
CA MET A 162 11.22 -11.94 -5.32
C MET A 162 10.39 -10.99 -4.42
N LYS A 163 9.77 -9.94 -5.00
CA LYS A 163 8.89 -9.01 -4.26
C LYS A 163 7.41 -9.41 -4.28
N ASN A 164 6.95 -10.26 -5.19
CA ASN A 164 5.51 -10.56 -5.34
C ASN A 164 5.21 -12.06 -5.25
N GLY A 165 6.08 -12.95 -5.73
CA GLY A 165 5.90 -14.41 -5.73
C GLY A 165 6.01 -15.07 -4.37
N TYR A 166 6.97 -14.65 -3.54
CA TYR A 166 6.99 -15.01 -2.10
C TYR A 166 5.71 -14.54 -1.41
N PHE A 167 5.22 -13.37 -1.80
CA PHE A 167 4.12 -12.72 -1.13
C PHE A 167 2.73 -13.15 -1.63
N ARG A 168 2.59 -13.83 -2.78
CA ARG A 168 1.30 -14.33 -3.27
C ARG A 168 0.59 -15.18 -2.22
N SER A 169 1.28 -16.17 -1.67
CA SER A 169 0.73 -17.04 -0.63
C SER A 169 0.44 -16.28 0.67
N TYR A 170 1.28 -15.31 1.03
CA TYR A 170 1.05 -14.42 2.17
C TYR A 170 -0.22 -13.57 1.99
N TYR A 171 -0.39 -12.90 0.85
CA TYR A 171 -1.54 -12.05 0.57
C TYR A 171 -2.84 -12.85 0.43
N LEU A 172 -2.80 -14.01 -0.21
CA LEU A 172 -3.96 -14.90 -0.25
C LEU A 172 -4.36 -15.34 1.18
N SER A 173 -3.40 -15.70 2.03
CA SER A 173 -3.67 -16.02 3.45
C SER A 173 -4.26 -14.83 4.21
N ASP A 174 -3.84 -13.61 3.89
CA ASP A 174 -4.36 -12.40 4.53
C ASP A 174 -5.76 -12.01 3.99
N ILE A 175 -6.07 -12.32 2.74
CA ILE A 175 -7.42 -12.21 2.17
C ILE A 175 -8.35 -13.23 2.81
N VAL A 176 -7.90 -14.47 3.08
CA VAL A 176 -8.70 -15.48 3.82
C VAL A 176 -9.19 -14.91 5.14
N LYS A 177 -8.31 -14.24 5.90
CA LYS A 177 -8.68 -13.62 7.18
C LYS A 177 -9.72 -12.51 7.00
N ALA A 178 -9.56 -11.68 5.98
CA ALA A 178 -10.53 -10.64 5.66
C ALA A 178 -11.88 -11.24 5.26
N GLN A 179 -11.90 -12.28 4.43
CA GLN A 179 -13.14 -12.96 4.03
C GLN A 179 -13.88 -13.57 5.23
N LEU A 180 -13.16 -14.20 6.17
CA LEU A 180 -13.76 -14.71 7.40
C LEU A 180 -14.36 -13.61 8.27
N HIS A 181 -13.74 -12.43 8.32
CA HIS A 181 -14.29 -11.27 9.04
C HIS A 181 -15.57 -10.72 8.38
N LEU A 182 -15.78 -11.00 7.09
CA LEU A 182 -17.02 -10.70 6.36
C LEU A 182 -18.03 -11.86 6.36
N ASP A 183 -17.80 -12.88 7.19
CA ASP A 183 -18.54 -14.14 7.23
C ASP A 183 -18.56 -14.91 5.89
N ASP A 184 -17.62 -14.63 5.00
CA ASP A 184 -17.47 -15.26 3.69
C ASP A 184 -16.62 -16.53 3.79
N VAL A 185 -17.17 -17.56 4.43
CA VAL A 185 -16.48 -18.86 4.62
C VAL A 185 -16.22 -19.57 3.29
N ALA A 186 -17.14 -19.45 2.33
CA ALA A 186 -17.00 -20.06 1.01
C ALA A 186 -15.84 -19.40 0.25
N GLY A 187 -15.80 -18.06 0.20
CA GLY A 187 -14.69 -17.31 -0.39
C GLY A 187 -13.37 -17.58 0.33
N ALA A 188 -13.35 -17.58 1.66
CA ALA A 188 -12.17 -17.92 2.46
C ALA A 188 -11.62 -19.32 2.12
N THR A 189 -12.50 -20.32 1.98
CA THR A 189 -12.11 -21.68 1.62
C THR A 189 -11.52 -21.75 0.22
N TYR A 190 -12.16 -21.10 -0.75
CA TYR A 190 -11.63 -21.01 -2.12
C TYR A 190 -10.26 -20.34 -2.14
N THR A 191 -10.11 -19.18 -1.48
CA THR A 191 -8.83 -18.47 -1.39
C THR A 191 -7.74 -19.31 -0.75
N ALA A 192 -8.04 -20.05 0.33
CA ALA A 192 -7.07 -20.92 0.99
C ALA A 192 -6.58 -22.06 0.09
N GLN A 193 -7.41 -22.57 -0.81
CA GLN A 193 -7.04 -23.63 -1.75
C GLN A 193 -5.99 -23.15 -2.77
N LEU A 194 -6.03 -21.87 -3.15
CA LEU A 194 -5.11 -21.22 -4.08
C LEU A 194 -3.71 -20.97 -3.50
N ILE A 195 -3.53 -21.17 -2.19
CA ILE A 195 -2.25 -21.03 -1.51
C ILE A 195 -1.42 -22.28 -1.77
N ASP A 196 -0.26 -22.11 -2.40
CA ASP A 196 0.65 -23.20 -2.75
C ASP A 196 1.69 -23.48 -1.66
N ARG A 197 2.08 -22.44 -0.90
CA ARG A 197 3.09 -22.52 0.15
C ARG A 197 2.49 -23.07 1.46
N PRO A 198 2.93 -24.25 1.95
CA PRO A 198 2.38 -24.85 3.17
C PRO A 198 2.44 -23.95 4.40
N GLU A 199 3.49 -23.13 4.52
CA GLU A 199 3.70 -22.17 5.60
C GLU A 199 2.59 -21.10 5.71
N HIS A 200 1.88 -20.81 4.61
CA HIS A 200 0.75 -19.90 4.59
C HIS A 200 -0.60 -20.63 4.48
N LYS A 201 -0.62 -21.80 3.83
CA LYS A 201 -1.83 -22.60 3.62
C LYS A 201 -2.34 -23.21 4.93
N SER A 202 -1.47 -23.87 5.69
CA SER A 202 -1.87 -24.56 6.91
C SER A 202 -2.45 -23.62 7.96
N PRO A 203 -1.87 -22.43 8.23
CA PRO A 203 -2.52 -21.45 9.11
C PRO A 203 -3.84 -20.92 8.58
N ALA A 204 -3.99 -20.73 7.26
CA ALA A 204 -5.23 -20.25 6.66
C ALA A 204 -6.38 -21.26 6.83
N LEU A 205 -6.14 -22.54 6.52
CA LEU A 205 -7.12 -23.61 6.71
C LEU A 205 -7.54 -23.76 8.18
N ARG A 206 -6.56 -23.75 9.10
CA ARG A 206 -6.85 -23.79 10.54
C ARG A 206 -7.74 -22.62 10.99
N LYS A 207 -7.52 -21.42 10.44
CA LYS A 207 -8.33 -20.25 10.78
C LYS A 207 -9.79 -20.40 10.36
N ILE A 208 -10.04 -21.04 9.22
CA ILE A 208 -11.38 -21.37 8.73
C ILE A 208 -12.05 -22.42 9.64
N GLU A 209 -11.31 -23.45 10.03
CA GLU A 209 -11.79 -24.49 10.96
C GLU A 209 -12.16 -23.88 12.33
N GLU A 210 -11.27 -23.05 12.90
CA GLU A 210 -11.52 -22.34 14.17
C GLU A 210 -12.77 -21.47 14.08
N TYR A 211 -12.92 -20.70 12.99
CA TYR A 211 -14.06 -19.82 12.79
C TYR A 211 -15.38 -20.62 12.69
N THR A 212 -15.40 -21.70 11.90
CA THR A 212 -16.61 -22.52 11.71
C THR A 212 -17.00 -23.28 12.98
N ALA A 213 -16.03 -23.78 13.74
CA ALA A 213 -16.28 -24.42 15.04
C ALA A 213 -16.89 -23.45 16.06
N ASN A 214 -16.37 -22.21 16.15
CA ASN A 214 -16.88 -21.18 17.05
C ASN A 214 -18.29 -20.72 16.67
N ALA A 215 -18.57 -20.56 15.36
CA ALA A 215 -19.90 -20.23 14.88
C ALA A 215 -20.93 -21.33 15.23
N ALA A 216 -20.55 -22.61 15.06
CA ALA A 216 -21.41 -23.73 15.42
C ALA A 216 -21.68 -23.84 16.93
N ASP A 217 -20.68 -23.55 17.77
CA ASP A 217 -20.85 -23.53 19.22
C ASP A 217 -21.76 -22.38 19.69
N THR A 218 -21.60 -21.21 19.07
CA THR A 218 -22.46 -20.04 19.34
C THR A 218 -23.90 -20.32 18.95
N ALA A 219 -24.13 -20.95 17.79
CA ALA A 219 -25.46 -21.34 17.34
C ALA A 219 -26.12 -22.36 18.29
N ARG A 220 -25.38 -23.39 18.74
CA ARG A 220 -25.89 -24.37 19.71
C ARG A 220 -26.33 -23.71 21.03
N LYS A 221 -25.53 -22.79 21.57
CA LYS A 221 -25.86 -22.04 22.80
C LYS A 221 -27.09 -21.13 22.65
N ALA A 222 -27.36 -20.62 21.45
CA ALA A 222 -28.52 -19.78 21.19
C ALA A 222 -29.83 -20.59 21.09
N THR A 223 -29.76 -21.88 20.75
CA THR A 223 -30.93 -22.75 20.56
C THR A 223 -31.32 -23.56 21.81
N ASP A 224 -30.47 -23.61 22.84
CA ASP A 224 -30.77 -24.17 24.17
C ASP A 224 -30.90 -23.04 25.21
N PRO A 225 -32.04 -22.33 25.28
CA PRO A 225 -32.29 -21.40 26.38
C PRO A 225 -32.45 -22.19 27.68
N ALA A 226 -31.64 -21.85 28.68
CA ALA A 226 -31.72 -22.39 30.04
C ALA A 226 -33.07 -22.09 30.71
#